data_AF-A0A2V7TIT2-F1
#
_entry.id   AF-A0A2V7TIT2-F1
#
_cell.length_a   1.000
_cell.length_b   1.000
_cell.length_c   1.000
_cell.angle_alpha   90.00
_cell.angle_beta   90.00
_cell.angle_gamma   90.00
#
_symmetry.space_group_name_H-M   'P 1'
#
loop_
_entity.id
_entity.type
_entity.pdbx_description
1 polymer ?
#
loop_
_entity_poly.entity_id
_entity_poly.type
_entity_poly.pdbx_seq_one_letter_code
_entity_poly.pdbx_strand_id
1 'polypeptide(L)'
;MTAILRDYVSPNDVTDPGSKALSAGLFLAIGVGGGYAWYRSGALENIWQRGVIAVLGAVGALLAGFLGAPIYGLVGIPGLVAWVLLDIAAGMTAARWAVQGKGPVAP
;
A
#
# COMPACT_ATOMS: atom_id res chain seq x y z
N MET A 1 -23.84 35.79 5.25
CA MET A 1 -23.77 34.65 4.30
C MET A 1 -22.41 34.56 3.58
N THR A 2 -21.33 35.11 4.14
CA THR A 2 -19.96 35.02 3.59
C THR A 2 -19.02 34.22 4.50
N ALA A 3 -19.35 34.06 5.79
CA ALA A 3 -18.61 33.23 6.74
C ALA A 3 -18.79 31.73 6.49
N ILE A 4 -20.02 31.28 6.20
CA ILE A 4 -20.31 29.85 5.92
C ILE A 4 -19.60 29.39 4.63
N LEU A 5 -19.56 30.23 3.59
CA LEU A 5 -18.81 29.91 2.37
C LEU A 5 -17.29 29.91 2.59
N ARG A 6 -16.77 30.72 3.52
CA ARG A 6 -15.34 30.73 3.88
C ARG A 6 -14.93 29.42 4.58
N ASP A 7 -15.80 28.85 5.42
CA ASP A 7 -15.54 27.55 6.06
C ASP A 7 -15.57 26.38 5.06
N TYR A 8 -16.41 26.43 4.04
CA TYR A 8 -16.42 25.42 2.96
C TYR A 8 -15.37 25.64 1.86
N VAL A 9 -14.77 26.83 1.77
CA VAL A 9 -13.67 27.16 0.84
C VAL A 9 -12.30 27.00 1.50
N SER A 10 -12.25 26.84 2.83
CA SER A 10 -11.03 26.45 3.57
C SER A 10 -10.97 24.98 4.07
N PRO A 11 -11.48 23.95 3.36
CA PRO A 11 -11.42 22.56 3.79
C PRO A 11 -10.02 21.93 3.59
N ASN A 12 -9.04 22.71 3.11
CA ASN A 12 -7.72 22.26 2.72
C ASN A 12 -6.61 23.07 3.44
N ASP A 13 -6.75 23.28 4.74
CA ASP A 13 -5.60 23.70 5.52
C ASP A 13 -4.59 22.54 5.51
N VAL A 14 -3.55 22.62 4.67
CA VAL A 14 -2.42 21.67 4.62
C VAL A 14 -1.74 21.54 5.99
N THR A 15 -2.01 22.49 6.88
CA THR A 15 -1.59 22.53 8.28
C THR A 15 -2.42 21.63 9.21
N ASP A 16 -3.61 21.16 8.81
CA ASP A 16 -4.48 20.27 9.59
C ASP A 16 -3.78 18.93 9.90
N PRO A 17 -3.72 18.49 11.17
CA PRO A 17 -3.14 17.21 11.56
C PRO A 17 -3.69 16.00 10.80
N GLY A 18 -4.98 16.02 10.43
CA GLY A 18 -5.60 14.95 9.63
C GLY A 18 -5.01 14.85 8.23
N SER A 19 -4.88 15.99 7.54
CA SER A 19 -4.24 16.09 6.22
C SER A 19 -2.77 15.68 6.24
N LYS A 20 -2.03 16.03 7.31
CA LYS A 20 -0.63 15.59 7.51
C LYS A 20 -0.50 14.10 7.76
N ALA A 21 -1.39 13.52 8.57
CA ALA A 21 -1.40 12.08 8.83
C ALA A 21 -1.73 11.28 7.56
N LEU A 22 -2.69 11.74 6.75
CA LEU A 22 -3.08 11.09 5.51
C LEU A 22 -1.95 11.12 4.48
N SER A 23 -1.32 12.28 4.29
CA SER A 23 -0.18 12.43 3.38
C SER A 23 1.03 11.61 3.85
N ALA A 24 1.35 11.61 5.14
CA ALA A 24 2.40 10.76 5.69
C ALA A 24 2.11 9.26 5.47
N GLY A 25 0.87 8.83 5.70
CA GLY A 25 0.43 7.46 5.43
C GLY A 25 0.54 7.09 3.94
N LEU A 26 0.18 8.01 3.04
CA LEU A 26 0.32 7.83 1.60
C LEU A 26 1.78 7.65 1.18
N PHE A 27 2.68 8.53 1.64
CA PHE A 27 4.11 8.42 1.33
C PHE A 27 4.72 7.15 1.94
N LEU A 28 4.32 6.77 3.15
CA LEU A 28 4.72 5.51 3.76
C LEU A 28 4.26 4.30 2.94
N ALA A 29 3.00 4.26 2.52
CA ALA A 29 2.48 3.15 1.72
C ALA A 29 3.22 3.01 0.38
N ILE A 30 3.43 4.12 -0.33
CA ILE A 30 4.17 4.13 -1.60
C ILE A 30 5.64 3.71 -1.36
N GLY A 31 6.29 4.32 -0.38
CA GLY A 31 7.71 4.08 -0.09
C GLY A 31 7.98 2.66 0.37
N VAL A 32 7.20 2.15 1.31
CA VAL A 32 7.34 0.77 1.83
C VAL A 32 6.93 -0.25 0.78
N GLY A 33 5.75 -0.08 0.14
CA GLY A 33 5.27 -1.02 -0.87
C GLY A 33 6.17 -1.10 -2.09
N GLY A 34 6.54 0.06 -2.65
CA GLY A 34 7.42 0.14 -3.80
C GLY A 34 8.86 -0.24 -3.49
N GLY A 35 9.40 0.26 -2.36
CA GLY A 35 10.76 -0.05 -1.91
C GLY A 35 10.96 -1.55 -1.62
N TYR A 36 10.01 -2.17 -0.93
CA TYR A 36 10.06 -3.62 -0.66
C TYR A 36 9.96 -4.44 -1.95
N ALA A 37 9.06 -4.07 -2.87
CA ALA A 37 8.93 -4.74 -4.16
C ALA A 37 10.17 -4.55 -5.07
N TRP A 38 10.83 -3.41 -4.99
CA TRP A 38 12.10 -3.16 -5.65
C TRP A 38 13.25 -4.00 -5.06
N TYR A 39 13.34 -4.07 -3.73
CA TYR A 39 14.36 -4.85 -3.02
C TYR A 39 14.23 -6.33 -3.36
N ARG A 40 13.01 -6.89 -3.30
CA ARG A 40 12.78 -8.32 -3.59
C ARG A 40 13.05 -8.69 -5.05
N SER A 41 12.94 -7.73 -5.97
CA SER A 41 13.20 -7.92 -7.39
C SER A 41 14.67 -7.73 -7.77
N GLY A 42 15.58 -7.64 -6.78
CA GLY A 42 17.02 -7.45 -6.98
C GLY A 42 17.72 -8.46 -7.88
N ALA A 43 17.20 -9.69 -7.98
CA ALA A 43 17.72 -10.74 -8.85
C ALA A 43 17.38 -10.54 -10.35
N LEU A 44 16.53 -9.56 -10.69
CA LEU A 44 16.24 -9.23 -12.09
C LEU A 44 17.31 -8.26 -12.62
N GLU A 45 17.94 -8.63 -13.73
CA GLU A 45 18.95 -7.78 -14.39
C GLU A 45 18.30 -6.58 -15.11
N ASN A 46 17.03 -6.73 -15.51
CA ASN A 46 16.29 -5.70 -16.23
C ASN A 46 15.72 -4.64 -15.27
N ILE A 47 16.29 -3.44 -15.33
CA ILE A 47 15.88 -2.28 -14.51
C ILE A 47 14.44 -1.84 -14.75
N TRP A 48 13.94 -1.94 -15.99
CA TRP A 48 12.57 -1.59 -16.34
C TRP A 48 11.58 -2.54 -15.66
N GLN A 49 11.86 -3.85 -15.68
CA GLN A 49 11.01 -4.85 -15.03
C GLN A 49 10.95 -4.62 -13.52
N ARG A 50 12.10 -4.30 -12.91
CA ARG A 50 12.17 -3.91 -11.49
C ARG A 50 11.34 -2.66 -11.20
N GLY A 51 11.38 -1.67 -12.09
CA GLY A 51 10.55 -0.46 -12.02
C GLY A 51 9.07 -0.78 -12.00
N VAL A 52 8.60 -1.61 -12.94
CA VAL A 52 7.18 -2.00 -12.97
C VAL A 52 6.77 -2.79 -11.73
N ILE A 53 7.61 -3.70 -11.25
CA ILE A 53 7.32 -4.45 -10.01
C ILE A 53 7.22 -3.50 -8.81
N ALA A 54 8.09 -2.49 -8.71
CA ALA A 54 8.03 -1.50 -7.64
C ALA A 54 6.74 -0.66 -7.71
N VAL A 55 6.35 -0.20 -8.90
CA VAL A 55 5.08 0.54 -9.07
C VAL A 55 3.89 -0.34 -8.72
N LEU A 56 3.85 -1.60 -9.16
CA LEU A 56 2.79 -2.55 -8.80
C LEU A 56 2.76 -2.82 -7.29
N GLY A 57 3.92 -2.88 -6.64
CA GLY A 57 4.02 -3.01 -5.18
C GLY A 57 3.44 -1.81 -4.44
N ALA A 58 3.73 -0.59 -4.90
CA ALA A 58 3.15 0.63 -4.34
C ALA A 58 1.63 0.67 -4.55
N VAL A 59 1.14 0.38 -5.75
CA VAL A 59 -0.30 0.33 -6.06
C VAL A 59 -1.00 -0.73 -5.20
N GLY A 60 -0.42 -1.91 -5.05
CA GLY A 60 -0.95 -2.96 -4.18
C GLY A 60 -1.07 -2.51 -2.72
N ALA A 61 -0.05 -1.85 -2.19
CA ALA A 61 -0.08 -1.30 -0.83
C ALA A 61 -1.18 -0.24 -0.64
N LEU A 62 -1.40 0.61 -1.65
CA LEU A 62 -2.49 1.59 -1.63
C LEU A 62 -3.87 0.94 -1.64
N LEU A 63 -4.06 -0.09 -2.48
CA LEU A 63 -5.33 -0.82 -2.54
C LEU A 63 -5.62 -1.55 -1.22
N ALA A 64 -4.62 -2.20 -0.63
CA ALA A 64 -4.76 -2.87 0.66
C ALA A 64 -5.08 -1.87 1.79
N GLY A 65 -4.40 -0.72 1.81
CA GLY A 65 -4.70 0.36 2.77
C GLY A 65 -6.11 0.95 2.59
N PHE A 66 -6.55 1.13 1.34
CA PHE A 66 -7.89 1.63 1.03
C PHE A 66 -8.99 0.66 1.48
N LEU A 67 -8.78 -0.65 1.29
CA LEU A 67 -9.69 -1.69 1.79
C LEU A 67 -9.74 -1.75 3.33
N GLY A 68 -8.77 -1.15 4.02
CA GLY A 68 -8.83 -0.96 5.47
C GLY A 68 -10.01 -0.10 5.93
N ALA A 69 -10.44 0.89 5.13
CA ALA A 69 -11.54 1.78 5.50
C ALA A 69 -12.88 1.05 5.76
N PRO A 70 -13.40 0.20 4.84
CA PRO A 70 -14.61 -0.58 5.12
C PRO A 70 -14.41 -1.59 6.26
N ILE A 71 -13.22 -2.18 6.41
CA ILE A 71 -12.92 -3.13 7.49
C ILE A 71 -13.00 -2.45 8.86
N TYR A 72 -12.43 -1.25 8.97
CA TYR A 72 -12.57 -0.42 10.16
C TYR A 72 -14.04 -0.08 10.43
N GLY A 73 -14.82 0.22 9.40
CA GLY A 73 -16.26 0.47 9.53
C GLY A 73 -17.06 -0.73 10.06
N LEU A 74 -16.64 -1.96 9.77
CA LEU A 74 -17.37 -3.19 10.16
C LEU A 74 -16.92 -3.76 11.51
N VAL A 75 -15.61 -3.77 11.78
CA VAL A 75 -15.01 -4.52 12.90
C VAL A 75 -14.08 -3.64 13.75
N GLY A 76 -13.93 -2.36 13.39
CA GLY A 76 -13.08 -1.41 14.12
C GLY A 76 -11.59 -1.77 14.06
N ILE A 77 -10.84 -1.36 15.10
CA ILE A 77 -9.39 -1.58 15.21
C ILE A 77 -9.01 -3.08 15.16
N PRO A 78 -9.71 -4.01 15.85
CA PRO A 78 -9.41 -5.44 15.74
C PRO A 78 -9.47 -5.94 14.29
N GLY A 79 -10.41 -5.44 13.49
CA GLY A 79 -10.50 -5.73 12.06
C GLY A 79 -9.26 -5.30 11.29
N LEU A 80 -8.73 -4.10 11.56
CA LEU A 80 -7.52 -3.60 10.92
C LEU A 80 -6.29 -4.45 11.26
N VAL A 81 -6.17 -4.89 12.52
CA VAL A 81 -5.07 -5.79 12.92
C VAL A 81 -5.16 -7.11 12.17
N ALA A 82 -6.35 -7.72 12.13
CA ALA A 82 -6.57 -8.96 11.38
C ALA A 82 -6.29 -8.76 9.88
N TRP A 83 -6.68 -7.62 9.32
CA TRP A 83 -6.44 -7.28 7.91
C TRP A 83 -4.96 -7.22 7.56
N VAL A 84 -4.16 -6.52 8.36
CA VAL A 84 -2.70 -6.46 8.16
C VAL A 84 -2.07 -7.86 8.23
N LEU A 85 -2.52 -8.69 9.17
CA LEU A 85 -2.04 -10.07 9.27
C LEU A 85 -2.43 -10.92 8.05
N LEU A 86 -3.63 -10.70 7.50
CA LEU A 86 -4.08 -11.36 6.27
C LEU A 86 -3.28 -10.90 5.05
N ASP A 87 -2.99 -9.60 4.92
CA ASP A 87 -2.15 -9.07 3.83
C ASP A 87 -0.75 -9.67 3.87
N ILE A 88 -0.15 -9.76 5.07
CA ILE A 88 1.16 -10.40 5.26
C ILE A 88 1.10 -11.87 4.87
N ALA A 89 0.09 -12.61 5.35
CA ALA A 89 -0.09 -14.02 5.03
C ALA A 89 -0.30 -14.25 3.53
N ALA A 90 -1.14 -13.44 2.88
CA ALA A 90 -1.38 -13.48 1.44
C ALA A 90 -0.11 -13.15 0.64
N GLY A 91 0.66 -12.16 1.07
CA GLY A 91 1.95 -11.83 0.47
C GLY A 91 2.95 -12.98 0.56
N MET A 92 3.01 -13.67 1.71
CA MET A 92 3.87 -14.85 1.90
C MET A 92 3.44 -16.03 1.04
N THR A 93 2.14 -16.34 0.96
CA THR A 93 1.64 -17.45 0.14
C THR A 93 1.82 -17.17 -1.35
N ALA A 94 1.52 -15.95 -1.80
CA ALA A 94 1.77 -15.53 -3.18
C ALA A 94 3.26 -15.62 -3.55
N ALA A 95 4.16 -15.23 -2.65
CA ALA A 95 5.60 -15.36 -2.86
C ALA A 95 6.04 -16.83 -2.97
N ARG A 96 5.54 -17.70 -2.09
CA ARG A 96 5.83 -19.15 -2.15
C ARG A 96 5.32 -19.77 -3.45
N TRP A 97 4.10 -19.44 -3.85
CA TRP A 97 3.50 -19.93 -5.08
C TRP A 97 4.29 -19.48 -6.31
N ALA A 98 4.72 -18.22 -6.35
CA ALA A 98 5.55 -17.69 -7.43
C ALA A 98 6.93 -18.39 -7.54
N VAL A 99 7.48 -18.87 -6.42
CA VAL A 99 8.74 -19.65 -6.42
C VAL A 99 8.50 -21.08 -6.88
N GLN A 100 7.43 -21.73 -6.42
CA GLN A 100 7.08 -23.11 -6.81
C GLN A 100 6.62 -23.23 -8.27
N GLY A 101 6.02 -22.18 -8.83
CA GLY A 101 5.63 -22.12 -10.24
C GLY A 101 6.81 -22.01 -11.23
N LYS A 102 8.04 -21.77 -10.75
CA LYS A 102 9.23 -21.94 -11.57
C LYS A 102 9.48 -23.44 -11.71
N GLY A 103 9.11 -24.02 -12.86
CA GLY A 103 9.40 -25.42 -13.20
C GLY A 103 10.88 -25.77 -13.06
N PRO A 104 11.25 -27.08 -13.14
CA PRO A 104 12.62 -27.54 -12.94
C PRO A 104 13.61 -26.70 -13.74
N VAL A 105 14.67 -26.25 -13.09
CA VAL A 105 15.82 -25.67 -13.80
C VAL A 105 16.33 -26.77 -14.73
N ALA A 106 16.07 -26.63 -16.03
CA ALA A 106 16.57 -27.57 -17.02
C ALA A 106 18.11 -27.58 -16.92
N PRO A 107 18.73 -28.77 -16.93
CA PRO A 107 20.18 -28.93 -16.76
C PRO A 107 20.99 -28.25 -17.86
#